data_AF-A0A336M9S6-F1
#
_entry.id   AF-A0A336M9S6-F1
#
_cell.length_a   1.000
_cell.length_b   1.000
_cell.length_c   1.000
_cell.angle_alpha   90.00
_cell.angle_beta   90.00
_cell.angle_gamma   90.00
#
_symmetry.space_group_name_H-M   'P 1'
#
loop_
_entity.id
_entity.type
_entity.pdbx_description
1 polymer ?
#
loop_
_entity_poly.entity_id
_entity_poly.type
_entity_poly.pdbx_seq_one_letter_code
_entity_poly.pdbx_strand_id
1 'polypeptide(L)'
;MSQCASRFTDDNDEAPSPMQDVSNLFLSEIMELFKRGLEKKCNPKLIIQELDSLRFGWNMFGPEVYLKIIKAFILLLPLQEGPADLFSGFEHLMKYLGPVVQKYFHPEPFLKVFEEICAEVPALKSNGGLLLHYFYDNDLLYAYNVIQWFRYLDDKSPAKTDSVANFIEFLELPVDSDDSEDRIYVYRLKTNEK
;
A
#
# COMPACT_ATOMS: atom_id res chain seq x y z
N MET A 1 -48.84 -32.08 18.35
CA MET A 1 -47.82 -31.58 19.28
C MET A 1 -46.52 -31.44 18.51
N SER A 2 -46.18 -30.22 18.07
CA SER A 2 -44.97 -29.93 17.31
C SER A 2 -44.31 -28.72 17.95
N GLN A 3 -43.13 -28.91 18.53
CA GLN A 3 -42.22 -27.85 18.93
C GLN A 3 -40.82 -28.33 18.54
N CYS A 4 -40.30 -27.82 17.43
CA CYS A 4 -38.86 -27.75 17.22
C CYS A 4 -38.44 -26.34 17.63
N ALA A 5 -37.70 -26.26 18.73
CA ALA A 5 -37.07 -25.04 19.20
C ALA A 5 -36.00 -24.59 18.21
N SER A 6 -36.13 -23.37 17.70
CA SER A 6 -35.07 -22.67 16.99
C SER A 6 -33.94 -22.37 17.97
N ARG A 7 -32.80 -23.02 17.80
CA ARG A 7 -31.52 -22.58 18.37
C ARG A 7 -31.02 -21.45 17.47
N PHE A 8 -31.11 -20.22 17.95
CA PHE A 8 -30.30 -19.13 17.42
C PHE A 8 -28.86 -19.41 17.84
N THR A 9 -28.03 -19.85 16.90
CA THR A 9 -26.57 -19.75 17.03
C THR A 9 -26.17 -18.37 16.57
N ASP A 10 -25.49 -17.69 17.49
CA ASP A 10 -24.96 -16.34 17.39
C ASP A 10 -23.63 -16.41 16.62
N ASP A 11 -23.72 -16.63 15.31
CA ASP A 11 -22.57 -16.56 14.41
C ASP A 11 -22.53 -15.15 13.80
N ASN A 12 -21.65 -14.31 14.32
CA ASN A 12 -21.28 -13.00 13.76
C ASN A 12 -20.46 -13.18 12.46
N ASP A 13 -21.05 -13.83 11.47
CA ASP A 13 -20.64 -13.73 10.07
C ASP A 13 -21.57 -12.71 9.40
N GLU A 14 -21.31 -11.42 9.68
CA GLU A 14 -21.97 -10.33 8.98
C GLU A 14 -21.51 -10.40 7.51
N ALA A 15 -22.34 -11.04 6.68
CA ALA A 15 -22.08 -11.16 5.25
C ALA A 15 -21.78 -9.77 4.67
N PRO A 16 -20.75 -9.63 3.81
CA PRO A 16 -20.35 -8.34 3.29
C PRO A 16 -21.56 -7.65 2.63
N SER A 17 -21.71 -6.35 2.90
CA SER A 17 -22.79 -5.56 2.32
C SER A 17 -22.65 -5.56 0.79
N PRO A 18 -23.75 -5.54 0.00
CA PRO A 18 -23.70 -5.50 -1.46
C PRO A 18 -22.78 -4.39 -2.03
N MET A 19 -22.59 -3.29 -1.29
CA MET A 19 -21.65 -2.21 -1.67
C MET A 19 -20.18 -2.60 -1.50
N GLN A 20 -19.85 -3.40 -0.49
CA GLN A 20 -18.49 -3.92 -0.29
C GLN A 20 -18.12 -4.89 -1.41
N ASP A 21 -19.05 -5.73 -1.85
CA ASP A 21 -18.87 -6.65 -2.99
C ASP A 21 -18.53 -5.89 -4.28
N VAL A 22 -19.27 -4.81 -4.59
CA VAL A 22 -19.00 -3.97 -5.76
C VAL A 22 -17.60 -3.34 -5.70
N SER A 23 -17.18 -2.82 -4.54
CA SER A 23 -15.85 -2.21 -4.41
C SER A 23 -14.72 -3.24 -4.50
N ASN A 24 -14.96 -4.48 -4.07
CA ASN A 24 -14.01 -5.58 -4.16
C ASN A 24 -13.89 -6.10 -5.60
N LEU A 25 -15.00 -6.14 -6.35
CA LEU A 25 -14.98 -6.44 -7.77
C LEU A 25 -14.19 -5.39 -8.56
N PHE A 26 -14.39 -4.10 -8.28
CA PHE A 26 -13.59 -3.03 -8.89
C PHE A 26 -12.09 -3.19 -8.60
N LEU A 27 -11.73 -3.52 -7.35
CA LEU A 27 -10.34 -3.82 -6.99
C LEU A 27 -9.77 -4.99 -7.81
N SER A 28 -10.56 -6.06 -7.97
CA SER A 28 -10.13 -7.25 -8.72
C SER A 28 -9.87 -6.93 -10.20
N GLU A 29 -10.70 -6.10 -10.83
CA GLU A 29 -10.47 -5.67 -12.22
C GLU A 29 -9.21 -4.81 -12.37
N ILE A 30 -8.92 -3.93 -11.41
CA ILE A 30 -7.66 -3.17 -11.41
C ILE A 30 -6.46 -4.12 -11.31
N MET A 31 -6.53 -5.12 -10.42
CA MET A 31 -5.47 -6.10 -10.27
C MET A 31 -5.25 -6.90 -11.56
N GLU A 32 -6.32 -7.32 -12.23
CA GLU A 32 -6.24 -8.01 -13.53
C GLU A 32 -5.67 -7.11 -14.62
N LEU A 33 -6.07 -5.83 -14.66
CA LEU A 33 -5.50 -4.84 -15.57
C LEU A 33 -3.99 -4.69 -15.37
N PHE A 34 -3.53 -4.59 -14.13
CA PHE A 34 -2.10 -4.48 -13.82
C PHE A 34 -1.32 -5.75 -14.16
N LYS A 35 -1.83 -6.93 -13.80
CA LYS A 35 -1.21 -8.22 -14.16
C LYS A 35 -1.08 -8.37 -15.68
N ARG A 36 -2.18 -8.17 -16.40
CA ARG A 36 -2.20 -8.20 -17.88
C ARG A 36 -1.28 -7.14 -18.47
N GLY A 37 -1.24 -5.95 -17.86
CA GLY A 37 -0.33 -4.88 -18.22
C GLY A 37 1.12 -5.33 -18.14
N LEU A 38 1.54 -5.92 -17.02
CA LEU A 38 2.90 -6.42 -16.80
C LEU A 38 3.26 -7.55 -17.77
N GLU A 39 2.41 -8.56 -17.88
CA GLU A 39 2.62 -9.73 -18.75
C GLU A 39 2.80 -9.32 -20.21
N LYS A 40 1.97 -8.38 -20.70
CA LYS A 40 1.97 -7.94 -22.10
C LYS A 40 2.86 -6.75 -22.37
N LYS A 41 3.48 -6.16 -21.34
CA LYS A 41 4.30 -4.94 -21.44
C LYS A 41 3.58 -3.80 -22.20
N CYS A 42 2.29 -3.63 -21.91
CA CYS A 42 1.49 -2.50 -22.37
C CYS A 42 2.17 -1.13 -22.12
N ASN A 43 1.75 -0.11 -22.87
CA ASN A 43 2.22 1.24 -22.57
C ASN A 43 1.55 1.75 -21.27
N PRO A 44 2.29 2.29 -20.28
CA PRO A 44 1.70 2.83 -19.04
C PRO A 44 0.62 3.90 -19.29
N LYS A 45 0.72 4.67 -20.39
CA LYS A 45 -0.33 5.63 -20.79
C LYS A 45 -1.64 4.95 -21.16
N LEU A 46 -1.59 3.76 -21.77
CA LEU A 46 -2.78 2.97 -22.09
C LEU A 46 -3.39 2.39 -20.81
N ILE A 47 -2.56 1.90 -19.86
CA ILE A 47 -3.03 1.44 -18.55
C ILE A 47 -3.77 2.57 -17.83
N ILE A 48 -3.23 3.78 -17.87
CA ILE A 48 -3.86 4.98 -17.31
C ILE A 48 -5.22 5.26 -17.98
N GLN A 49 -5.33 5.15 -19.29
CA GLN A 49 -6.59 5.36 -20.01
C GLN A 49 -7.63 4.29 -19.70
N GLU A 50 -7.19 3.03 -19.55
CA GLU A 50 -8.06 1.92 -19.14
C GLU A 50 -8.53 2.12 -17.70
N LEU A 51 -7.67 2.55 -16.77
CA LEU A 51 -8.08 2.90 -15.41
C LEU A 51 -9.10 4.03 -15.37
N ASP A 52 -8.90 5.08 -16.17
CA ASP A 52 -9.88 6.16 -16.29
C ASP A 52 -11.22 5.62 -16.84
N SER A 53 -11.18 4.72 -17.83
CA SER A 53 -12.39 4.11 -18.38
C SER A 53 -13.10 3.21 -17.36
N LEU A 54 -12.34 2.42 -16.59
CA LEU A 54 -12.87 1.56 -15.54
C LEU A 54 -13.56 2.37 -14.45
N ARG A 55 -12.93 3.42 -13.92
CA ARG A 55 -13.57 4.24 -12.86
C ARG A 55 -14.89 4.87 -13.35
N PHE A 56 -14.98 5.27 -14.63
CA PHE A 56 -16.22 5.78 -15.20
C PHE A 56 -17.26 4.67 -15.36
N GLY A 57 -16.84 3.47 -15.82
CA GLY A 57 -17.73 2.31 -15.97
C GLY A 57 -18.33 1.83 -14.64
N TRP A 58 -17.56 1.89 -13.56
CA TRP A 58 -17.99 1.53 -12.21
C TRP A 58 -18.59 2.68 -11.41
N ASN A 59 -18.62 3.90 -11.96
CA ASN A 59 -19.07 5.11 -11.27
C ASN A 59 -18.32 5.37 -9.94
N MET A 60 -17.01 5.07 -9.92
CA MET A 60 -16.12 5.18 -8.76
C MET A 60 -15.35 6.50 -8.79
N PHE A 61 -15.54 7.36 -7.78
CA PHE A 61 -14.93 8.69 -7.71
C PHE A 61 -14.45 9.06 -6.31
N GLY A 62 -13.66 10.13 -6.23
CA GLY A 62 -13.15 10.64 -4.96
C GLY A 62 -12.02 9.79 -4.37
N PRO A 63 -11.75 9.90 -3.06
CA PRO A 63 -10.63 9.22 -2.40
C PRO A 63 -10.61 7.70 -2.59
N GLU A 64 -11.79 7.07 -2.71
CA GLU A 64 -11.92 5.62 -2.82
C GLU A 64 -11.26 5.06 -4.08
N VAL A 65 -11.32 5.76 -5.22
CA VAL A 65 -10.67 5.27 -6.45
C VAL A 65 -9.16 5.17 -6.28
N TYR A 66 -8.56 6.16 -5.61
CA TYR A 66 -7.11 6.19 -5.34
C TYR A 66 -6.73 5.10 -4.34
N LEU A 67 -7.54 4.89 -3.29
CA LEU A 67 -7.35 3.79 -2.34
C LEU A 67 -7.30 2.44 -3.07
N LYS A 68 -8.25 2.16 -3.96
CA LYS A 68 -8.31 0.88 -4.68
C LYS A 68 -7.13 0.69 -5.65
N ILE A 69 -6.75 1.74 -6.38
CA ILE A 69 -5.60 1.70 -7.31
C ILE A 69 -4.29 1.46 -6.56
N ILE A 70 -4.06 2.18 -5.46
CA ILE A 70 -2.87 2.00 -4.63
C ILE A 70 -2.89 0.63 -3.94
N LYS A 71 -4.04 0.17 -3.43
CA LYS A 71 -4.20 -1.16 -2.83
C LYS A 71 -3.86 -2.26 -3.81
N ALA A 72 -4.36 -2.18 -5.05
CA ALA A 72 -4.00 -3.13 -6.10
C ALA A 72 -2.49 -3.13 -6.38
N PHE A 73 -1.85 -1.96 -6.43
CA PHE A 73 -0.40 -1.86 -6.64
C PHE A 73 0.40 -2.52 -5.51
N ILE A 74 0.10 -2.19 -4.24
CA ILE A 74 0.84 -2.74 -3.10
C ILE A 74 0.62 -4.26 -2.97
N LEU A 75 -0.59 -4.75 -3.25
CA LEU A 75 -0.90 -6.18 -3.26
C LEU A 75 -0.19 -6.96 -4.39
N LEU A 76 0.35 -6.29 -5.41
CA LEU A 76 1.17 -6.95 -6.43
C LEU A 76 2.62 -7.16 -5.98
N LEU A 77 3.11 -6.41 -4.99
CA LEU A 77 4.50 -6.52 -4.53
C LEU A 77 4.89 -7.95 -4.12
N PRO A 78 4.10 -8.67 -3.31
CA PRO A 78 4.44 -10.03 -2.88
C PRO A 78 4.24 -11.08 -3.99
N LEU A 79 3.60 -10.71 -5.10
CA LEU A 79 3.30 -11.61 -6.21
C LEU A 79 4.40 -11.62 -7.27
N GLN A 80 5.33 -10.66 -7.25
CA GLN A 80 6.41 -10.59 -8.23
C GLN A 80 7.61 -11.44 -7.84
N GLU A 81 8.02 -11.44 -6.57
CA GLU A 81 9.08 -12.33 -6.04
C GLU A 81 8.76 -12.75 -4.61
N GLY A 82 9.33 -13.89 -4.17
CA GLY A 82 9.09 -14.44 -2.84
C GLY A 82 9.44 -13.46 -1.70
N PRO A 83 9.02 -13.74 -0.46
CA PRO A 83 9.11 -12.81 0.67
C PRO A 83 10.51 -12.30 1.02
N ALA A 84 11.58 -12.91 0.47
CA ALA A 84 12.97 -12.52 0.68
C ALA A 84 13.43 -11.35 -0.21
N ASP A 85 12.71 -11.01 -1.29
CA ASP A 85 13.14 -9.95 -2.22
C ASP A 85 11.99 -9.00 -2.59
N LEU A 86 11.33 -8.45 -1.56
CA LEU A 86 10.26 -7.46 -1.74
C LEU A 86 10.75 -6.25 -2.57
N PHE A 87 12.02 -5.87 -2.41
CA PHE A 87 12.59 -4.70 -3.08
C PHE A 87 12.89 -4.95 -4.57
N SER A 88 13.38 -6.12 -4.98
CA SER A 88 13.50 -6.43 -6.41
C SER A 88 12.14 -6.38 -7.11
N GLY A 89 11.10 -6.97 -6.51
CA GLY A 89 9.74 -6.96 -7.03
C GLY A 89 9.16 -5.55 -7.08
N PHE A 90 9.43 -4.75 -6.05
CA PHE A 90 9.05 -3.34 -6.00
C PHE A 90 9.72 -2.51 -7.09
N GLU A 91 11.04 -2.63 -7.27
CA GLU A 91 11.78 -1.92 -8.33
C GLU A 91 11.29 -2.31 -9.72
N HIS A 92 11.02 -3.61 -9.95
CA HIS A 92 10.45 -4.08 -11.20
C HIS A 92 9.10 -3.44 -11.48
N LEU A 93 8.22 -3.40 -10.47
CA LEU A 93 6.90 -2.79 -10.59
C LEU A 93 6.99 -1.28 -10.80
N MET A 94 7.83 -0.57 -10.05
CA MET A 94 8.00 0.88 -10.21
C MET A 94 8.61 1.25 -11.55
N LYS A 95 9.52 0.44 -12.11
CA LYS A 95 10.07 0.66 -13.45
C LYS A 95 8.98 0.70 -14.53
N TYR A 96 7.91 -0.08 -14.34
CA TYR A 96 6.87 -0.23 -15.34
C TYR A 96 5.58 0.53 -15.01
N LEU A 97 5.04 0.33 -13.81
CA LEU A 97 3.84 0.98 -13.30
C LEU A 97 4.11 2.33 -12.62
N GLY A 98 5.36 2.75 -12.44
CA GLY A 98 5.71 4.04 -11.82
C GLY A 98 4.91 5.23 -12.35
N PRO A 99 4.79 5.44 -13.68
CA PRO A 99 3.97 6.52 -14.22
C PRO A 99 2.47 6.41 -13.86
N VAL A 100 1.96 5.18 -13.71
CA VAL A 100 0.58 4.92 -13.28
C VAL A 100 0.42 5.27 -11.80
N VAL A 101 1.32 4.77 -10.95
CA VAL A 101 1.34 5.06 -9.51
C VAL A 101 1.42 6.55 -9.29
N GLN A 102 2.36 7.24 -9.91
CA GLN A 102 2.53 8.70 -9.79
C GLN A 102 1.26 9.49 -10.15
N LYS A 103 0.51 9.08 -11.18
CA LYS A 103 -0.74 9.75 -11.55
C LYS A 103 -1.81 9.65 -10.46
N TYR A 104 -1.91 8.50 -9.79
CA TYR A 104 -2.96 8.22 -8.81
C TYR A 104 -2.46 8.29 -7.36
N PHE A 105 -1.21 8.71 -7.15
CA PHE A 105 -0.62 8.79 -5.83
C PHE A 105 -1.19 9.97 -5.06
N HIS A 106 -1.68 9.69 -3.85
CA HIS A 106 -2.03 10.71 -2.87
C HIS A 106 -1.54 10.25 -1.50
N PRO A 107 -0.80 11.08 -0.73
CA PRO A 107 -0.19 10.66 0.53
C PRO A 107 -1.17 10.03 1.53
N GLU A 108 -2.33 10.66 1.74
CA GLU A 108 -3.31 10.20 2.72
C GLU A 108 -3.96 8.85 2.31
N PRO A 109 -4.51 8.69 1.08
CA PRO A 109 -4.93 7.39 0.60
C PRO A 109 -3.83 6.32 0.65
N PHE A 110 -2.61 6.67 0.27
CA PHE A 110 -1.49 5.73 0.29
C PHE A 110 -1.17 5.22 1.69
N LEU A 111 -1.04 6.12 2.68
CA LEU A 111 -0.70 5.76 4.05
C LEU A 111 -1.81 4.95 4.72
N LYS A 112 -3.09 5.23 4.40
CA LYS A 112 -4.22 4.41 4.85
C LYS A 112 -4.15 2.99 4.29
N VAL A 113 -3.90 2.84 2.99
CA VAL A 113 -3.75 1.51 2.37
C VAL A 113 -2.54 0.78 2.92
N PHE A 114 -1.43 1.50 3.13
CA PHE A 114 -0.21 0.93 3.70
C PHE A 114 -0.50 0.34 5.09
N GLU A 115 -1.25 1.06 5.94
CA GLU A 115 -1.68 0.56 7.25
C GLU A 115 -2.50 -0.73 7.14
N GLU A 116 -3.51 -0.76 6.27
CA GLU A 116 -4.35 -1.95 6.05
C GLU A 116 -3.51 -3.17 5.62
N ILE A 117 -2.59 -2.98 4.68
CA ILE A 117 -1.83 -4.08 4.07
C ILE A 117 -0.69 -4.54 4.97
N CYS A 118 -0.19 -3.74 5.92
CA CYS A 118 0.80 -4.20 6.90
C CYS A 118 0.32 -5.43 7.71
N ALA A 119 -1.00 -5.61 7.88
CA ALA A 119 -1.55 -6.83 8.47
C ALA A 119 -1.49 -8.03 7.51
N GLU A 120 -1.72 -7.80 6.22
CA GLU A 120 -1.88 -8.81 5.18
C GLU A 120 -0.54 -9.29 4.60
N VAL A 121 0.49 -8.43 4.58
CA VAL A 121 1.78 -8.70 3.93
C VAL A 121 2.91 -8.68 4.98
N PRO A 122 3.36 -9.85 5.47
CA PRO A 122 4.41 -9.93 6.48
C PRO A 122 5.70 -9.24 6.11
N ALA A 123 6.06 -9.22 4.82
CA ALA A 123 7.27 -8.56 4.32
C ALA A 123 7.27 -7.03 4.56
N LEU A 124 6.10 -6.40 4.68
CA LEU A 124 6.00 -4.98 5.04
C LEU A 124 6.34 -4.72 6.51
N LYS A 125 6.33 -5.74 7.38
CA LYS A 125 6.68 -5.52 8.80
C LYS A 125 8.16 -5.20 8.97
N SER A 126 9.02 -5.93 8.26
CA SER A 126 10.47 -5.71 8.26
C SER A 126 10.91 -4.60 7.30
N ASN A 127 10.22 -4.43 6.17
CA ASN A 127 10.64 -3.52 5.10
C ASN A 127 9.78 -2.25 4.95
N GLY A 128 8.79 -2.06 5.81
CA GLY A 128 7.81 -0.98 5.68
C GLY A 128 8.43 0.41 5.70
N GLY A 129 9.40 0.65 6.58
CA GLY A 129 10.12 1.92 6.63
C GLY A 129 10.88 2.19 5.34
N LEU A 130 11.57 1.18 4.80
CA LEU A 130 12.32 1.30 3.54
C LEU A 130 11.39 1.69 2.39
N LEU A 131 10.20 1.08 2.33
CA LEU A 131 9.21 1.39 1.31
C LEU A 131 8.72 2.84 1.43
N LEU A 132 8.41 3.30 2.64
CA LEU A 132 8.03 4.71 2.89
C LEU A 132 9.17 5.68 2.52
N HIS A 133 10.42 5.31 2.82
CA HIS A 133 11.59 6.09 2.45
C HIS A 133 11.71 6.22 0.93
N TYR A 134 11.48 5.16 0.17
CA TYR A 134 11.47 5.26 -1.29
C TYR A 134 10.44 6.28 -1.79
N PHE A 135 9.22 6.26 -1.27
CA PHE A 135 8.20 7.23 -1.68
C PHE A 135 8.55 8.66 -1.25
N TYR A 136 9.27 8.82 -0.14
CA TYR A 136 9.82 10.10 0.29
C TYR A 136 10.91 10.61 -0.67
N ASP A 137 11.88 9.77 -1.03
CA ASP A 137 12.98 10.11 -1.97
C ASP A 137 12.49 10.49 -3.38
N ASN A 138 11.28 10.07 -3.73
CA ASN A 138 10.66 10.34 -5.03
C ASN A 138 9.61 11.47 -4.99
N ASP A 139 9.62 12.32 -3.95
CA ASP A 139 8.71 13.45 -3.76
C ASP A 139 7.21 13.07 -3.74
N LEU A 140 6.90 11.80 -3.46
CA LEU A 140 5.53 11.28 -3.35
C LEU A 140 5.01 11.42 -1.92
N LEU A 141 5.87 11.22 -0.91
CA LEU A 141 5.56 11.47 0.49
C LEU A 141 6.40 12.61 1.05
N TYR A 142 5.81 13.39 1.94
CA TYR A 142 6.52 14.43 2.69
C TYR A 142 6.58 14.06 4.17
N ALA A 143 7.63 14.50 4.86
CA ALA A 143 7.86 14.22 6.28
C ALA A 143 6.62 14.53 7.14
N TYR A 144 5.97 15.67 6.89
CA TYR A 144 4.74 16.06 7.57
C TYR A 144 3.63 14.99 7.45
N ASN A 145 3.38 14.45 6.25
CA ASN A 145 2.32 13.46 6.04
C ASN A 145 2.58 12.18 6.83
N VAL A 146 3.82 11.70 6.78
CA VAL A 146 4.20 10.41 7.36
C VAL A 146 4.29 10.49 8.88
N ILE A 147 4.89 11.57 9.43
CA ILE A 147 4.96 11.80 10.88
C ILE A 147 3.56 11.94 11.47
N GLN A 148 2.68 12.74 10.86
CA GLN A 148 1.32 12.90 11.35
C GLN A 148 0.56 11.58 11.33
N TRP A 149 0.56 10.87 10.20
CA TRP A 149 -0.06 9.55 10.09
C TRP A 149 0.42 8.60 11.18
N PHE A 150 1.73 8.48 11.39
CA PHE A 150 2.30 7.57 12.38
C PHE A 150 1.86 7.89 13.82
N ARG A 151 1.76 9.18 14.16
CA ARG A 151 1.29 9.64 15.49
C ARG A 151 -0.19 9.34 15.74
N TYR A 152 -1.00 9.28 14.69
CA TYR A 152 -2.43 8.96 14.78
C TYR A 152 -2.74 7.45 14.73
N LEU A 153 -1.74 6.60 14.45
CA LEU A 153 -1.91 5.16 14.49
C LEU A 153 -2.27 4.69 15.90
N ASP A 154 -3.18 3.72 15.99
CA ASP A 154 -3.45 2.98 17.22
C ASP A 154 -2.18 2.24 17.68
N ASP A 155 -2.02 2.06 18.99
CA ASP A 155 -0.85 1.38 19.56
C ASP A 155 -0.73 -0.08 19.12
N LYS A 156 -1.83 -0.71 18.71
CA LYS A 156 -1.87 -2.07 18.17
C LYS A 156 -1.87 -2.10 16.64
N SER A 157 -1.73 -0.96 15.97
CA SER A 157 -1.74 -0.91 14.51
C SER A 157 -0.61 -1.78 13.93
N PRO A 158 -0.90 -2.64 12.94
CA PRO A 158 0.11 -3.49 12.30
C PRO A 158 1.22 -2.69 11.60
N ALA A 159 0.99 -1.39 11.35
CA ALA A 159 1.97 -0.48 10.75
C ALA A 159 2.94 0.14 11.78
N LYS A 160 2.69 0.04 13.09
CA LYS A 160 3.65 0.44 14.14
C LYS A 160 4.76 -0.60 14.30
N THR A 161 5.58 -0.76 13.26
CA THR A 161 6.73 -1.67 13.29
C THR A 161 8.03 -0.92 13.55
N ASP A 162 9.05 -1.62 14.05
CA ASP A 162 10.39 -1.05 14.26
C ASP A 162 10.95 -0.42 12.98
N SER A 163 10.67 -1.03 11.82
CA SER A 163 11.09 -0.53 10.51
C SER A 163 10.51 0.86 10.21
N VAL A 164 9.21 1.03 10.43
CA VAL A 164 8.52 2.32 10.25
C VAL A 164 8.97 3.32 11.32
N ALA A 165 9.08 2.91 12.58
CA ALA A 165 9.54 3.77 13.66
C ALA A 165 10.95 4.34 13.41
N ASN A 166 11.88 3.52 12.93
CA ASN A 166 13.22 3.97 12.54
C ASN A 166 13.19 5.01 11.41
N PHE A 167 12.25 4.87 10.46
CA PHE A 167 12.08 5.87 9.39
C PHE A 167 11.49 7.18 9.93
N ILE A 168 10.57 7.12 10.89
CA ILE A 168 10.03 8.31 11.55
C ILE A 168 11.12 9.06 12.31
N GLU A 169 11.96 8.34 13.06
CA GLU A 169 13.12 8.92 13.74
C GLU A 169 14.02 9.65 12.72
N PHE A 170 14.31 9.02 11.58
CA PHE A 170 15.06 9.65 10.49
C PHE A 170 14.42 10.96 10.00
N LEU A 171 13.09 10.99 9.81
CA LEU A 171 12.37 12.19 9.36
C LEU A 171 12.33 13.32 10.39
N GLU A 172 12.42 12.99 11.68
CA GLU A 172 12.38 13.97 12.79
C GLU A 172 13.77 14.57 13.10
N LEU A 173 14.85 14.03 12.55
CA LEU A 173 16.19 14.60 12.71
C LEU A 173 16.31 15.98 12.04
N PRO A 174 16.97 16.96 12.69
CA PRO A 174 17.18 18.28 12.10
C PRO A 174 18.05 18.21 10.84
N VAL A 175 17.67 18.98 9.82
CA VAL A 175 18.33 18.97 8.50
C VAL A 175 19.81 19.43 8.59
N ASP A 176 20.11 20.33 9.53
CA ASP A 176 21.42 20.97 9.75
C ASP A 176 22.50 20.10 10.43
N SER A 177 22.27 18.80 10.65
CA SER A 177 23.38 17.91 11.01
C SER A 177 24.22 17.64 9.75
N ASP A 178 25.52 17.92 9.77
CA ASP A 178 26.52 17.80 8.68
C ASP A 178 26.64 16.38 8.02
N ASP A 179 25.72 15.47 8.30
CA ASP A 179 25.75 14.03 8.01
C ASP A 179 24.69 13.58 6.97
N SER A 180 24.32 14.35 5.93
CA SER A 180 23.27 13.91 4.96
C SER A 180 23.59 12.61 4.21
N GLU A 181 24.85 12.37 3.89
CA GLU A 181 25.27 11.13 3.21
C GLU A 181 25.49 9.97 4.19
N ASP A 182 26.00 10.26 5.40
CA ASP A 182 26.12 9.27 6.49
C ASP A 182 24.75 8.81 7.03
N ARG A 183 23.73 9.67 6.95
CA ARG A 183 22.33 9.39 7.33
C ARG A 183 21.70 8.23 6.55
N ILE A 184 21.88 8.20 5.22
CA ILE A 184 21.38 7.10 4.37
C ILE A 184 22.16 5.81 4.63
N TYR A 185 23.47 5.93 4.90
CA TYR A 185 24.34 4.78 5.17
C TYR A 185 23.98 4.11 6.50
N VAL A 186 23.76 4.87 7.57
CA VAL A 186 23.34 4.34 8.89
C VAL A 186 21.94 3.73 8.83
N TYR A 187 21.00 4.35 8.11
CA TYR A 187 19.66 3.79 7.92
C TYR A 187 19.71 2.45 7.15
N ARG A 188 20.45 2.40 6.03
CA ARG A 188 20.63 1.17 5.24
C ARG A 188 21.37 0.08 5.99
N LEU A 189 22.35 0.42 6.84
CA LEU A 189 23.06 -0.55 7.68
C LEU A 189 22.14 -1.15 8.74
N LYS A 190 21.34 -0.33 9.45
CA LYS A 190 20.38 -0.84 10.45
C LYS A 190 19.29 -1.74 9.84
N THR A 191 18.96 -1.56 8.56
CA THR A 191 17.95 -2.37 7.86
C THR A 191 18.51 -3.62 7.19
N ASN A 192 19.81 -3.67 6.85
CA ASN A 192 20.45 -4.80 6.15
C ASN A 192 21.19 -5.79 7.07
N GLU A 193 21.24 -5.53 8.39
CA GLU A 193 21.93 -6.41 9.37
C GLU A 193 21.02 -7.48 10.03
N LYS A 194 19.90 -7.88 9.43
CA LYS A 194 19.08 -9.00 9.92
C LYS A 194 18.73 -10.03 8.87
#